data_AF-A0A661RQP1-F1
#
_entry.id   AF-A0A661RQP1-F1
#
_cell.length_a   1.000
_cell.length_b   1.000
_cell.length_c   1.000
_cell.angle_alpha   90.00
_cell.angle_beta   90.00
_cell.angle_gamma   90.00
#
_symmetry.space_group_name_H-M   'P 1'
#
loop_
_entity.id
_entity.type
_entity.pdbx_description
1 polymer ?
#
loop_
_entity_poly.entity_id
_entity_poly.type
_entity_poly.pdbx_seq_one_letter_code
_entity_poly.pdbx_strand_id
1 'polypeptide(L)'
;MDPYAVLGIAHDADDATIRRAYLELVRQFPPERAAERFTEINEAYNKVKEKRSRLEYYLFNRETRFNSPFEVLISHFAIAGKRKPPTFEEIKEYLRICATR
;
A
#
# COMPACT_ATOMS: atom_id res chain seq x y z
N MET A 1 -3.38 -14.17 -2.37
CA MET A 1 -4.86 -14.15 -2.31
C MET A 1 -5.30 -12.84 -1.71
N ASP A 2 -6.24 -12.14 -2.36
CA ASP A 2 -6.75 -10.86 -1.90
C ASP A 2 -7.69 -11.07 -0.69
N PRO A 3 -7.36 -10.53 0.50
CA PRO A 3 -8.18 -10.70 1.70
C PRO A 3 -9.56 -10.06 1.55
N TYR A 4 -9.72 -9.01 0.74
CA TYR A 4 -11.01 -8.35 0.54
C TYR A 4 -11.93 -9.20 -0.33
N ALA A 5 -11.40 -9.81 -1.40
CA ALA A 5 -12.11 -10.80 -2.19
C ALA A 5 -12.52 -12.04 -1.38
N VAL A 6 -11.64 -12.56 -0.49
CA VAL A 6 -11.96 -13.70 0.38
C VAL A 6 -13.09 -13.38 1.35
N LEU A 7 -13.07 -12.18 1.93
CA LEU A 7 -14.12 -11.72 2.85
C LEU A 7 -15.38 -11.23 2.13
N GLY A 8 -15.35 -11.08 0.80
CA GLY A 8 -16.48 -10.60 0.00
C GLY A 8 -16.83 -9.12 0.25
N ILE A 9 -15.84 -8.29 0.54
CA ILE A 9 -16.01 -6.87 0.90
C ILE A 9 -15.21 -5.95 -0.03
N ALA A 10 -15.55 -4.66 -0.05
CA ALA A 10 -14.80 -3.66 -0.79
C ALA A 10 -13.47 -3.28 -0.09
N HIS A 11 -12.48 -2.81 -0.87
CA HIS A 11 -11.17 -2.39 -0.34
C HIS A 11 -11.22 -1.17 0.60
N ASP A 12 -12.29 -0.39 0.54
CA ASP A 12 -12.55 0.78 1.38
C ASP A 12 -13.44 0.47 2.60
N ALA A 13 -13.74 -0.81 2.85
CA ALA A 13 -14.57 -1.24 3.96
C ALA A 13 -14.00 -0.78 5.31
N ASP A 14 -14.89 -0.31 6.17
CA ASP A 14 -14.57 0.06 7.54
C ASP A 14 -14.41 -1.18 8.44
N ASP A 15 -13.83 -0.94 9.63
CA ASP A 15 -13.53 -1.98 10.63
C ASP A 15 -14.78 -2.78 11.02
N ALA A 16 -15.93 -2.10 11.09
CA ALA A 16 -17.22 -2.71 11.41
C ALA A 16 -17.67 -3.68 10.31
N THR A 17 -17.55 -3.29 9.05
CA THR A 17 -17.91 -4.12 7.90
C THR A 17 -16.99 -5.34 7.79
N ILE A 18 -15.68 -5.16 7.96
CA ILE A 18 -14.69 -6.25 7.97
C ILE A 18 -15.05 -7.28 9.06
N ARG A 19 -15.31 -6.81 10.29
CA ARG A 19 -15.64 -7.69 11.41
C ARG A 19 -16.97 -8.42 11.21
N ARG A 20 -17.99 -7.73 10.69
CA ARG A 20 -19.30 -8.34 10.41
C ARG A 20 -19.17 -9.45 9.36
N ALA A 21 -18.50 -9.18 8.24
CA ALA A 21 -18.28 -10.16 7.18
C ALA A 21 -17.54 -11.40 7.69
N TYR A 22 -16.49 -11.21 8.50
CA TYR A 22 -15.78 -12.32 9.15
C TYR A 22 -16.71 -13.17 10.02
N LEU A 23 -17.52 -12.56 10.88
CA LEU A 23 -18.44 -13.30 11.76
C LEU A 23 -19.52 -14.05 10.98
N GLU A 24 -20.04 -13.47 9.90
CA GLU A 24 -20.98 -14.14 9.01
C GLU A 24 -20.36 -15.36 8.33
N LEU A 25 -19.14 -15.23 7.83
CA LEU A 25 -18.40 -16.32 7.18
C LEU A 25 -18.03 -17.44 8.16
N VAL A 26 -17.62 -17.12 9.39
CA VAL A 26 -17.33 -18.14 10.42
C VAL A 26 -18.59 -18.92 10.81
N ARG A 27 -19.76 -18.27 10.82
CA ARG A 27 -21.04 -18.96 11.06
C ARG A 27 -21.43 -19.89 9.91
N GLN A 28 -21.09 -19.52 8.68
CA GLN A 28 -21.35 -20.34 7.49
C GLN A 28 -20.35 -21.49 7.34
N PHE A 29 -19.08 -21.25 7.69
CA PHE A 29 -17.97 -22.18 7.55
C PHE A 29 -17.31 -22.44 8.91
N PRO A 30 -17.97 -23.21 9.80
CA PRO A 30 -17.41 -23.53 11.10
C PRO A 30 -16.20 -24.46 10.95
N PRO A 31 -15.19 -24.33 11.83
CA PRO A 31 -13.92 -25.05 11.72
C PRO A 31 -14.08 -26.57 11.75
N GLU A 32 -15.10 -27.10 12.44
CA GLU A 32 -15.35 -28.52 12.56
C GLU A 32 -15.83 -29.17 11.24
N ARG A 33 -16.46 -28.38 10.36
CA ARG A 33 -17.03 -28.88 9.09
C ARG A 33 -16.27 -28.38 7.86
N ALA A 34 -15.59 -27.24 7.97
CA ALA A 34 -14.98 -26.55 6.85
C ALA A 34 -13.62 -25.94 7.24
N ALA A 35 -12.71 -26.78 7.76
CA ALA A 35 -11.41 -26.36 8.28
C ALA A 35 -10.53 -25.58 7.28
N GLU A 36 -10.47 -26.03 6.02
CA GLU A 36 -9.69 -25.34 4.97
C GLU A 36 -10.24 -23.94 4.70
N ARG A 37 -11.55 -23.82 4.45
CA ARG A 37 -12.24 -22.54 4.23
C ARG A 37 -12.10 -21.60 5.42
N PHE A 38 -12.26 -22.13 6.64
CA PHE A 38 -12.08 -21.35 7.86
C PHE A 38 -10.66 -20.78 7.95
N THR A 39 -9.65 -21.57 7.59
CA THR A 39 -8.25 -21.14 7.60
C THR A 39 -8.03 -19.98 6.62
N GLU A 40 -8.54 -20.08 5.40
CA GLU A 40 -8.49 -19.00 4.40
C GLU A 40 -9.16 -17.71 4.90
N ILE A 41 -10.37 -17.83 5.48
CA ILE A 41 -11.13 -16.71 6.03
C ILE A 41 -10.36 -16.05 7.19
N ASN A 42 -9.79 -16.85 8.09
CA ASN A 42 -9.04 -16.36 9.24
C ASN A 42 -7.74 -15.66 8.82
N GLU A 43 -7.01 -16.22 7.86
CA GLU A 43 -5.83 -15.58 7.29
C GLU A 43 -6.17 -14.26 6.60
N ALA A 44 -7.25 -14.22 5.83
CA ALA A 44 -7.72 -12.99 5.19
C ALA A 44 -8.06 -11.93 6.22
N TYR A 45 -8.82 -12.28 7.26
CA TYR A 45 -9.17 -11.37 8.35
C TYR A 45 -7.94 -10.84 9.08
N ASN A 46 -6.97 -11.68 9.42
CA ASN A 46 -5.75 -11.25 10.12
C ASN A 46 -4.93 -10.22 9.33
N LYS A 47 -4.94 -10.29 7.99
CA LYS A 47 -4.26 -9.32 7.11
C LYS A 47 -4.91 -7.93 7.12
N VAL A 48 -6.22 -7.84 7.39
CA VAL A 48 -6.97 -6.57 7.29
C VAL A 48 -7.63 -6.10 8.58
N LYS A 49 -7.58 -6.88 9.67
CA LYS A 49 -8.21 -6.56 10.96
C LYS A 49 -7.78 -5.20 11.48
N GLU A 50 -6.48 -4.96 11.58
CA GLU A 50 -5.93 -3.72 12.14
C GLU A 50 -5.53 -2.72 11.06
N LYS A 51 -5.59 -1.43 11.39
CA LYS A 51 -5.18 -0.35 10.47
C LYS A 51 -3.73 -0.53 9.98
N ARG A 52 -2.83 -0.98 10.86
CA ARG A 52 -1.43 -1.27 10.52
C ARG A 52 -1.33 -2.38 9.47
N SER A 53 -2.00 -3.51 9.69
CA SER A 53 -2.01 -4.63 8.76
C SER A 53 -2.64 -4.26 7.41
N ARG A 54 -3.71 -3.45 7.43
CA ARG A 54 -4.31 -2.89 6.21
C ARG A 54 -3.33 -2.02 5.42
N LEU A 55 -2.60 -1.15 6.11
CA LEU A 55 -1.63 -0.27 5.47
C LEU A 55 -0.46 -1.08 4.89
N GLU A 56 0.04 -2.06 5.63
CA GLU A 56 1.08 -2.97 5.17
C GLU A 56 0.63 -3.73 3.90
N TYR A 57 -0.56 -4.31 3.94
CA TYR A 57 -1.15 -4.98 2.79
C TYR A 57 -1.28 -4.01 1.60
N TYR A 58 -1.80 -2.80 1.82
CA TYR A 58 -1.95 -1.80 0.77
C TYR A 58 -0.63 -1.34 0.16
N LEU A 59 0.43 -1.20 0.96
CA LEU A 59 1.74 -0.73 0.48
C LEU A 59 2.46 -1.80 -0.34
N PHE A 60 2.43 -3.05 0.10
CA PHE A 60 3.26 -4.11 -0.45
C PHE A 60 2.53 -5.03 -1.43
N ASN A 61 1.20 -5.06 -1.42
CA ASN A 61 0.41 -5.93 -2.29
C ASN A 61 -0.20 -5.19 -3.48
N ARG A 62 0.39 -4.04 -3.86
CA ARG A 62 0.06 -3.30 -5.07
C ARG A 62 0.83 -3.87 -6.25
N GLU A 63 0.11 -4.18 -7.32
CA GLU A 63 0.74 -4.48 -8.60
C GLU A 63 1.48 -3.23 -9.08
N THR A 64 2.81 -3.31 -9.08
CA THR A 64 3.64 -2.29 -9.70
C THR A 64 3.65 -2.56 -11.19
N ARG A 65 3.24 -1.57 -12.00
CA ARG A 65 3.39 -1.59 -13.47
C ARG A 65 4.85 -1.67 -13.96
N PHE A 66 5.80 -1.75 -13.05
CA PHE A 66 7.23 -1.70 -13.29
C PHE A 66 7.84 -3.03 -12.85
N ASN A 67 8.76 -3.54 -13.67
CA ASN A 67 9.42 -4.82 -13.43
C ASN A 67 10.67 -4.69 -12.58
N SER A 68 11.13 -3.45 -12.33
CA SER A 68 12.32 -3.16 -11.55
C SER A 68 12.21 -1.82 -10.82
N PRO A 69 12.75 -1.70 -9.58
CA PRO A 69 12.88 -0.42 -8.89
C PRO A 69 13.61 0.65 -9.73
N PHE A 70 14.55 0.23 -10.60
CA PHE A 70 15.25 1.17 -11.48
C PHE A 70 14.34 1.78 -12.55
N GLU A 71 13.33 1.06 -13.04
CA GLU A 71 12.36 1.62 -14.00
C GLU A 71 11.49 2.72 -13.35
N VAL A 72 11.14 2.55 -12.08
CA VAL A 72 10.45 3.59 -11.30
C VAL A 72 11.33 4.85 -11.24
N LEU A 73 12.62 4.67 -10.94
CA LEU A 73 13.57 5.77 -10.86
C LEU A 73 13.77 6.47 -12.21
N ILE A 74 13.96 5.70 -13.28
CA ILE A 74 14.13 6.22 -14.64
C ILE A 74 12.87 6.97 -15.09
N SER A 75 11.68 6.40 -14.87
CA SER A 75 10.43 7.07 -15.23
C SER A 75 10.22 8.36 -14.43
N HIS A 76 10.57 8.37 -13.14
CA HIS A 76 10.54 9.58 -12.32
C HIS A 76 11.45 10.67 -12.89
N PHE A 77 12.68 10.33 -13.27
CA PHE A 77 13.63 11.28 -13.87
C PHE A 77 13.24 11.71 -15.30
N ALA A 78 12.53 10.87 -16.05
CA ALA A 78 12.00 11.23 -17.36
C ALA A 78 10.83 12.22 -17.26
N ILE A 79 10.01 12.12 -16.21
CA ILE A 79 8.85 12.99 -15.95
C ILE A 79 9.27 14.29 -15.26
N ALA A 80 10.24 14.22 -14.35
CA ALA A 80 10.85 15.39 -13.73
C ALA A 80 11.61 16.15 -14.81
N GLY A 81 10.93 17.13 -15.45
CA GLY A 81 11.48 17.92 -16.54
C GLY A 81 12.93 18.34 -16.27
N LYS A 82 13.78 18.27 -17.30
CA LYS A 82 15.23 18.46 -17.22
C LYS A 82 15.58 19.49 -16.14
N ARG A 83 16.03 19.02 -14.98
CA ARG A 83 16.50 19.91 -13.91
C ARG A 83 17.62 20.74 -14.52
N LYS A 84 17.39 22.03 -14.73
CA LYS A 84 18.45 22.93 -15.17
C LYS A 84 19.29 23.20 -13.93
N PRO A 85 20.60 22.90 -13.96
CA PRO A 85 21.46 23.33 -12.87
C PRO A 85 21.39 24.86 -12.77
N PRO A 86 21.45 25.42 -11.55
CA PRO A 86 21.46 26.87 -11.38
C PRO A 86 22.67 27.45 -12.14
N THR A 87 22.44 28.60 -12.77
CA THR A 87 23.43 29.37 -13.49
C THR A 87 24.49 29.92 -12.53
N PHE A 88 25.61 30.36 -13.09
CA PHE A 88 26.69 30.97 -12.30
C PHE A 88 26.20 32.12 -11.41
N GLU A 89 25.32 33.00 -11.94
CA GLU A 89 24.80 34.12 -11.16
C GLU A 89 23.85 33.66 -10.03
N GLU A 90 23.02 32.64 -10.27
CA GLU A 90 22.16 32.04 -9.24
C GLU A 90 22.98 31.40 -8.11
N ILE A 91 24.07 30.70 -8.46
CA ILE A 91 24.99 30.10 -7.48
C ILE A 91 25.74 31.19 -6.71
N LYS A 92 26.24 32.21 -7.39
CA LYS A 92 26.97 33.32 -6.78
C LYS A 92 26.11 34.08 -5.78
N GLU A 93 24.84 34.33 -6.11
CA GLU A 93 23.92 35.00 -5.21
C GLU A 93 23.57 34.13 -4.00
N TYR A 94 23.34 32.83 -4.22
CA TYR A 94 23.15 31.87 -3.13
C TYR A 94 24.34 31.85 -2.15
N LEU A 95 25.57 31.80 -2.67
CA LEU A 95 26.78 31.79 -1.84
C LEU A 95 26.96 33.09 -1.05
N ARG A 96 26.57 34.24 -1.60
CA ARG A 96 26.55 35.52 -0.87
C ARG A 96 25.59 35.47 0.30
N ILE A 97 24.37 35.00 0.08
CA ILE A 97 23.34 34.85 1.13
C ILE A 97 23.85 33.95 2.26
N CYS A 98 24.53 32.85 1.93
CA CYS A 98 25.14 31.96 2.92
C CYS A 98 26.32 32.57 3.69
N ALA A 99 27.09 33.46 3.07
CA ALA A 99 28.25 34.10 3.70
C ALA A 99 27.86 35.25 4.65
N THR A 100 26.68 35.82 4.48
CA THR A 100 26.12 36.88 5.35
C THR A 100 25.28 36.34 6.51
N ARG A 101 25.20 35.03 6.67
CA ARG A 101 24.45 34.34 7.73
C ARG A 101 25.41 33.69 8.72
#